data_AF-A0A131Z039-F1
#
_entry.id   AF-A0A131Z039-F1
#
_cell.length_a   1.000
_cell.length_b   1.000
_cell.length_c   1.000
_cell.angle_alpha   90.00
_cell.angle_beta   90.00
_cell.angle_gamma   90.00
#
_symmetry.space_group_name_H-M   'P 1'
#
loop_
_entity.id
_entity.type
_entity.pdbx_description
1 polymer ?
#
loop_
_entity_poly.entity_id
_entity_poly.type
_entity_poly.pdbx_seq_one_letter_code
_entity_poly.pdbx_strand_id
1 'polypeptide(L)'
;MAKTVNPADLFLPNAAAEQAQETQLGAKNPNFELANAHTLYYLAQVYENLGENAKAAMYCHSTLKKELTLENFDSIDWSINAATLSQFFIARGDFAAGRHLLACSSHVLNEYQKKLDAETSTTPEEKAEKEDKLRHRFADVARCWAKYGLFLLIASREQLDTKTSGKPNGLGADKKPHVLIKSPEVSRIEEDITDKLVTDFEGARPVFLKSQKWLEDAKAYYTLKDHATDYIEIIQEISKLYRELASFEPAPDRKCKMHKRRIDMHEEVLKEVNPRYYLGVCRQIMFELGEVYSEMMSLKLAALPPAVSPQSPAVKKVNTIIDKAIRHYTSFINTVRDPGGKLPEPLPEDLARPVLVAHFYIGRLYSSIIAQEPREQFANFEKTKEHYEFVQEYCKRVPEHEQLVKDELQIMGELLQLIPAKLQQMMSTTLY
;
A
#
# COMPACT_ATOMS: atom_id res chain seq x y z
N MET A 1 5.73 49.07 -21.74
CA MET A 1 6.04 48.14 -20.64
C MET A 1 6.10 46.74 -21.22
N ALA A 2 7.30 46.21 -21.45
CA ALA A 2 7.50 44.87 -21.96
C ALA A 2 7.18 43.87 -20.83
N LYS A 3 6.25 42.95 -21.06
CA LYS A 3 6.01 41.83 -20.15
C LYS A 3 7.29 41.00 -20.09
N THR A 4 7.92 40.92 -18.93
CA THR A 4 8.98 39.97 -18.64
C THR A 4 8.39 38.56 -18.75
N VAL A 5 8.68 37.89 -19.86
CA VAL A 5 8.38 36.46 -20.04
C VAL A 5 9.37 35.69 -19.18
N ASN A 6 8.87 34.85 -18.28
CA ASN A 6 9.73 33.96 -17.50
C ASN A 6 10.41 32.98 -18.46
N PRO A 7 11.75 32.85 -18.47
CA PRO A 7 12.45 31.91 -19.34
C PRO A 7 11.95 30.46 -19.20
N ALA A 8 11.44 30.09 -18.03
CA ALA A 8 10.85 28.77 -17.79
C ALA A 8 9.57 28.51 -18.61
N ASP A 9 8.80 29.56 -18.94
CA ASP A 9 7.56 29.44 -19.70
C ASP A 9 7.81 29.21 -21.20
N LEU A 10 9.03 29.47 -21.69
CA LEU A 10 9.45 29.18 -23.07
C LEU A 10 9.70 27.69 -23.32
N PHE A 11 9.87 26.89 -22.27
CA PHE A 11 10.20 25.47 -22.36
C PHE A 11 9.04 24.54 -21.99
N LEU A 12 7.91 25.09 -21.51
CA LEU A 12 6.73 24.29 -21.23
C LEU A 12 6.16 23.69 -22.53
N PRO A 13 5.94 22.36 -22.61
CA PRO A 13 5.32 21.76 -23.79
C PRO A 13 3.87 22.27 -23.92
N ASN A 14 3.66 23.19 -24.86
CA ASN A 14 2.34 23.70 -25.20
C ASN A 14 1.72 22.81 -26.28
N ALA A 15 0.78 21.95 -25.89
CA ALA A 15 0.13 20.98 -26.79
C ALA A 15 -0.57 21.61 -28.00
N ALA A 16 -0.92 22.91 -27.94
CA ALA A 16 -1.50 23.64 -29.06
C ALA A 16 -0.43 24.12 -30.07
N ALA A 17 0.81 24.30 -29.64
CA ALA A 17 1.94 24.65 -30.51
C ALA A 17 2.55 23.41 -31.19
N GLU A 18 2.53 22.25 -30.53
CA GLU A 18 3.02 20.99 -31.10
C GLU A 18 2.23 20.57 -32.35
N GLN A 19 0.90 20.74 -32.36
CA GLN A 19 0.07 20.41 -33.54
C GLN A 19 0.21 21.42 -34.69
N ALA A 20 0.62 22.66 -34.42
CA ALA A 20 0.78 23.69 -35.44
C ALA A 20 2.19 23.70 -36.07
N GLN A 21 3.20 23.14 -35.39
CA GLN A 21 4.58 23.04 -35.90
C GLN A 21 4.88 21.73 -36.65
N GLU A 22 4.06 20.68 -36.50
CA GLU A 22 4.27 19.41 -37.21
C GLU A 22 4.15 19.52 -38.74
N THR A 23 3.61 20.62 -39.29
CA THR A 23 3.35 20.73 -40.73
C THR A 23 4.47 21.39 -41.54
N GLN A 24 5.50 21.99 -40.93
CA GLN A 24 6.60 22.61 -41.67
C GLN A 24 7.92 22.59 -40.88
N LEU A 25 8.69 21.50 -40.97
CA LEU A 25 10.15 21.60 -40.93
C LEU A 25 10.78 20.36 -41.58
N GLY A 26 11.62 20.60 -42.58
CA GLY A 26 12.28 19.58 -43.38
C GLY A 26 13.18 18.64 -42.57
N ALA A 27 13.42 17.45 -43.15
CA ALA A 27 14.38 16.42 -42.75
C ALA A 27 15.14 16.71 -41.44
N LYS A 28 14.53 16.31 -40.31
CA LYS A 28 15.08 16.49 -38.96
C LYS A 28 16.49 15.89 -38.88
N ASN A 29 17.48 16.72 -38.55
CA ASN A 29 18.82 16.27 -38.25
C ASN A 29 18.78 15.28 -37.06
N PRO A 30 19.16 14.00 -37.24
CA PRO A 30 19.08 13.00 -36.17
C PRO A 30 19.84 13.41 -34.89
N ASN A 31 20.96 14.10 -35.04
CA ASN A 31 21.75 14.60 -33.91
C ASN A 31 21.00 15.69 -33.12
N PHE A 32 20.21 16.51 -33.81
CA PHE A 32 19.39 17.53 -33.16
C PHE A 32 18.25 16.89 -32.37
N GLU A 33 17.57 15.90 -32.94
CA GLU A 33 16.50 15.20 -32.24
C GLU A 33 17.03 14.41 -31.03
N LEU A 34 18.21 13.78 -31.14
CA LEU A 34 18.87 13.11 -30.02
C LEU A 34 19.26 14.10 -28.91
N ALA A 35 19.89 15.22 -29.27
CA ALA A 35 20.25 16.27 -28.30
C ALA A 35 19.00 16.84 -27.60
N ASN A 36 17.89 16.98 -28.33
CA ASN A 36 16.63 17.41 -27.74
C ASN A 36 16.05 16.37 -26.77
N ALA A 37 16.12 15.06 -27.09
CA ALA A 37 15.70 14.01 -26.16
C ALA A 37 16.50 14.06 -24.85
N HIS A 38 17.84 14.20 -24.92
CA HIS A 38 18.68 14.38 -23.74
C HIS A 38 18.33 15.66 -22.96
N THR A 39 18.01 16.75 -23.67
CA THR A 39 17.60 18.00 -23.01
C THR A 39 16.31 17.82 -22.21
N LEU A 40 15.32 17.12 -22.78
CA LEU A 40 14.06 16.80 -22.08
C LEU A 40 14.33 15.92 -20.86
N TYR A 41 15.19 14.91 -20.99
CA TYR A 41 15.60 14.05 -19.89
C TYR A 41 16.23 14.84 -18.74
N TYR A 42 17.19 15.73 -19.02
CA TYR A 42 17.81 16.56 -17.98
C TYR A 42 16.84 17.58 -17.37
N LEU A 43 15.91 18.14 -18.17
CA LEU A 43 14.85 18.99 -17.62
C LEU A 43 13.96 18.23 -16.65
N ALA A 44 13.64 16.96 -16.93
CA ALA A 44 12.88 16.12 -16.00
C ALA A 44 13.59 16.02 -14.64
N GLN A 45 14.90 15.73 -14.64
CA GLN A 45 15.71 15.64 -13.42
C GLN A 45 15.81 16.96 -12.67
N VAL A 46 15.94 18.09 -13.38
CA VAL A 46 15.97 19.42 -12.76
C VAL A 46 14.64 19.69 -12.05
N TYR A 47 13.50 19.46 -12.73
CA TYR A 47 12.19 19.69 -12.11
C TYR A 47 11.88 18.73 -10.97
N GLU A 48 12.37 17.49 -11.02
CA GLU A 48 12.28 16.54 -9.91
C GLU A 48 13.02 17.06 -8.67
N ASN A 49 14.27 17.52 -8.85
CA ASN A 49 15.07 18.10 -7.77
C ASN A 49 14.51 19.43 -7.22
N LEU A 50 13.72 20.15 -8.01
CA LEU A 50 12.98 21.34 -7.57
C LEU A 50 11.65 21.02 -6.88
N GLY A 51 11.28 19.74 -6.77
CA GLY A 51 9.99 19.29 -6.23
C GLY A 51 8.79 19.51 -7.17
N GLU A 52 9.04 19.97 -8.41
CA GLU A 52 8.02 20.19 -9.44
C GLU A 52 7.66 18.89 -10.18
N ASN A 53 7.24 17.88 -9.42
CA ASN A 53 7.04 16.50 -9.87
C ASN A 53 6.11 16.37 -11.09
N ALA A 54 5.11 17.25 -11.23
CA ALA A 54 4.20 17.23 -12.39
C ALA A 54 4.89 17.65 -13.68
N LYS A 55 5.76 18.66 -13.64
CA LYS A 55 6.54 19.04 -14.81
C LYS A 55 7.57 17.95 -15.14
N ALA A 56 8.26 17.42 -14.13
CA ALA A 56 9.20 16.32 -14.30
C ALA A 56 8.56 15.14 -15.05
N ALA A 57 7.38 14.69 -14.62
CA ALA A 57 6.65 13.60 -15.27
C ALA A 57 6.30 13.88 -16.74
N MET A 58 5.92 15.12 -17.08
CA MET A 58 5.66 15.51 -18.46
C MET A 58 6.92 15.48 -19.33
N TYR A 59 8.07 15.91 -18.80
CA TYR A 59 9.34 15.80 -19.51
C TYR A 59 9.80 14.34 -19.66
N CYS A 60 9.59 13.49 -18.65
CA CYS A 60 9.82 12.05 -18.77
C CYS A 60 8.96 11.45 -19.89
N HIS A 61 7.66 11.77 -19.93
CA HIS A 61 6.77 11.31 -20.99
C HIS A 61 7.25 11.75 -22.38
N SER A 62 7.61 13.03 -22.54
CA SER A 62 8.10 13.56 -23.82
C SER A 62 9.43 12.92 -24.24
N THR A 63 10.31 12.61 -23.28
CA THR A 63 11.56 11.88 -23.51
C THR A 63 11.27 10.49 -24.06
N LEU A 64 10.43 9.70 -23.37
CA LEU A 64 10.05 8.35 -23.80
C LEU A 64 9.40 8.33 -25.19
N LYS A 65 8.53 9.30 -25.48
CA LYS A 65 7.88 9.44 -26.80
C LYS A 65 8.91 9.72 -27.90
N LYS A 66 9.92 10.54 -27.60
CA LYS A 66 10.96 10.90 -28.56
C LYS A 66 11.94 9.77 -28.81
N GLU A 67 12.32 9.03 -27.77
CA GLU A 67 13.11 7.80 -27.86
C GLU A 67 12.45 6.76 -28.77
N LEU A 68 11.13 6.55 -28.63
CA LEU A 68 10.35 5.68 -29.54
C LEU A 68 10.40 6.18 -30.99
N THR A 69 10.22 7.47 -31.20
CA THR A 69 10.18 8.07 -32.55
C THR A 69 11.53 7.95 -33.26
N LEU A 70 12.63 7.97 -32.49
CA LEU A 70 13.99 7.84 -33.02
C LEU A 70 14.46 6.38 -33.13
N GLU A 71 13.67 5.43 -32.64
CA GLU A 71 14.04 4.00 -32.50
C GLU A 71 15.41 3.79 -31.83
N ASN A 72 15.81 4.73 -30.96
CA ASN A 72 17.11 4.75 -30.31
C ASN A 72 16.95 4.72 -28.80
N PHE A 73 16.78 3.52 -28.25
CA PHE A 73 16.65 3.28 -26.82
C PHE A 73 17.04 1.85 -26.45
N ASP A 74 17.51 1.68 -25.21
CA ASP A 74 17.62 0.35 -24.60
C ASP A 74 16.23 -0.12 -24.16
N SER A 75 15.80 -1.31 -24.61
CA SER A 75 14.44 -1.80 -24.36
C SER A 75 14.18 -2.02 -22.86
N ILE A 76 15.18 -2.41 -22.08
CA ILE A 76 15.02 -2.61 -20.64
C ILE A 76 14.86 -1.26 -19.94
N ASP A 77 15.77 -0.32 -20.19
CA ASP A 77 15.76 0.98 -19.51
C ASP A 77 14.48 1.76 -19.87
N TRP A 78 14.07 1.73 -21.14
CA TRP A 78 12.83 2.36 -21.60
C TRP A 78 11.60 1.77 -20.89
N SER A 79 11.51 0.44 -20.80
CA SER A 79 10.41 -0.23 -20.11
C SER A 79 10.35 0.12 -18.62
N ILE A 80 11.48 0.18 -17.92
CA ILE A 80 11.50 0.57 -16.51
C ILE A 80 11.13 2.04 -16.35
N ASN A 81 11.62 2.93 -17.21
CA ASN A 81 11.26 4.35 -17.16
C ASN A 81 9.76 4.57 -17.40
N ALA A 82 9.16 3.84 -18.35
CA ALA A 82 7.71 3.86 -18.59
C ALA A 82 6.92 3.31 -17.39
N ALA A 83 7.37 2.20 -16.79
CA ALA A 83 6.75 1.62 -15.60
C ALA A 83 6.86 2.57 -14.38
N THR A 84 8.00 3.21 -14.16
CA THR A 84 8.19 4.22 -13.11
C THR A 84 7.29 5.43 -13.32
N LEU A 85 7.22 5.96 -14.56
CA LEU A 85 6.34 7.07 -14.90
C LEU A 85 4.86 6.72 -14.65
N SER A 86 4.45 5.47 -14.88
CA SER A 86 3.07 5.04 -14.58
C SER A 86 2.70 5.29 -13.10
N GLN A 87 3.63 5.10 -12.18
CA GLN A 87 3.39 5.22 -10.74
C GLN A 87 3.07 6.66 -10.35
N PHE A 88 3.64 7.64 -11.05
CA PHE A 88 3.32 9.05 -10.88
C PHE A 88 1.84 9.35 -11.18
N PHE A 89 1.30 8.77 -12.26
CA PHE A 89 -0.09 8.96 -12.69
C PHE A 89 -1.07 8.19 -11.80
N ILE A 90 -0.74 6.95 -11.45
CA ILE A 90 -1.53 6.07 -10.57
C ILE A 90 -1.76 6.73 -9.21
N ALA A 91 -0.70 7.27 -8.60
CA ALA A 91 -0.79 7.96 -7.30
C ALA A 91 -1.70 9.21 -7.34
N ARG A 92 -2.04 9.72 -8.53
CA ARG A 92 -2.92 10.86 -8.77
C ARG A 92 -4.28 10.47 -9.37
N GLY A 93 -4.63 9.18 -9.29
CA GLY A 93 -5.91 8.64 -9.76
C GLY A 93 -6.06 8.56 -11.28
N ASP A 94 -5.00 8.84 -12.06
CA ASP A 94 -5.04 8.69 -13.51
C ASP A 94 -4.70 7.24 -13.91
N PHE A 95 -5.66 6.36 -13.67
CA PHE A 95 -5.53 4.93 -13.95
C PHE A 95 -5.44 4.64 -15.45
N ALA A 96 -6.06 5.46 -16.30
CA ALA A 96 -5.97 5.28 -17.75
C ALA A 96 -4.52 5.47 -18.23
N ALA A 97 -3.86 6.57 -17.83
CA ALA A 97 -2.45 6.80 -18.16
C ALA A 97 -1.53 5.75 -17.51
N GLY A 98 -1.75 5.43 -16.24
CA GLY A 98 -0.98 4.39 -15.53
C GLY A 98 -1.03 3.03 -16.22
N ARG A 99 -2.24 2.56 -16.57
CA ARG A 99 -2.45 1.28 -17.27
C ARG A 99 -1.77 1.26 -18.64
N HIS A 100 -1.91 2.35 -19.40
CA HIS A 100 -1.33 2.44 -20.73
C HIS A 100 0.21 2.36 -20.70
N LEU A 101 0.84 3.11 -19.79
CA LEU A 101 2.30 3.12 -19.64
C LEU A 101 2.85 1.76 -19.21
N LEU A 102 2.16 1.06 -18.30
CA LEU A 102 2.54 -0.29 -17.90
C LEU A 102 2.34 -1.30 -19.04
N ALA A 103 1.27 -1.18 -19.82
CA ALA A 103 1.04 -2.02 -20.98
C ALA A 103 2.12 -1.83 -22.06
N CYS A 104 2.54 -0.58 -22.30
CA CYS A 104 3.67 -0.28 -23.17
C CYS A 104 4.98 -0.88 -22.64
N SER A 105 5.26 -0.73 -21.35
CA SER A 105 6.45 -1.31 -20.70
C SER A 105 6.51 -2.83 -20.86
N SER A 106 5.42 -3.54 -20.54
CA SER A 106 5.31 -4.99 -20.72
C SER A 106 5.43 -5.41 -22.18
N HIS A 107 4.83 -4.65 -23.12
CA HIS A 107 4.95 -4.93 -24.55
C HIS A 107 6.41 -4.86 -25.02
N VAL A 108 7.14 -3.80 -24.67
CA VAL A 108 8.55 -3.63 -25.07
C VAL A 108 9.44 -4.72 -24.45
N LEU A 109 9.23 -5.12 -23.20
CA LEU A 109 9.95 -6.26 -22.61
C LEU A 109 9.65 -7.58 -23.32
N ASN A 110 8.40 -7.82 -23.71
CA ASN A 110 8.02 -9.01 -24.47
C ASN A 110 8.68 -9.04 -25.85
N GLU A 111 8.76 -7.90 -26.54
CA GLU A 111 9.47 -7.80 -27.82
C GLU A 111 10.98 -8.01 -27.64
N TYR A 112 11.57 -7.49 -26.56
CA TYR A 112 12.96 -7.74 -26.22
C TYR A 112 13.23 -9.22 -25.92
N GLN A 113 12.36 -9.90 -25.17
CA GLN A 113 12.45 -11.35 -24.94
C GLN A 113 12.46 -12.13 -26.26
N LYS A 114 11.53 -11.83 -27.18
CA LYS A 114 11.48 -12.51 -28.50
C LYS A 114 12.77 -12.32 -29.29
N LYS A 115 13.35 -11.11 -29.25
CA LYS A 115 14.64 -10.82 -29.90
C LYS A 115 15.78 -11.62 -29.26
N LEU A 116 15.82 -11.68 -27.93
CA LEU A 116 16.82 -12.44 -27.18
C LEU A 116 16.70 -13.96 -27.43
N ASP A 117 15.48 -14.48 -27.53
CA ASP A 117 15.23 -15.90 -27.82
C ASP A 117 15.72 -16.29 -29.22
N ALA A 118 15.55 -15.39 -30.19
CA ALA A 118 16.00 -15.57 -31.57
C ALA A 118 17.50 -15.31 -31.78
N GLU A 119 18.19 -14.69 -30.81
CA GLU A 119 19.62 -14.38 -30.89
C GLU A 119 20.46 -15.65 -30.77
N THR A 120 21.23 -15.98 -31.82
CA THR A 120 22.09 -17.16 -31.90
C THR A 120 23.58 -16.85 -31.79
N SER A 121 23.95 -15.57 -31.78
CA SER A 121 25.34 -15.11 -31.91
C SER A 121 26.02 -14.81 -30.57
N THR A 122 25.30 -14.86 -29.45
CA THR A 122 25.84 -14.63 -28.11
C THR A 122 26.37 -15.91 -27.48
N THR A 123 27.38 -15.79 -26.62
CA THR A 123 27.83 -16.93 -25.82
C THR A 123 26.73 -17.38 -24.85
N PRO A 124 26.75 -18.65 -24.38
CA PRO A 124 25.80 -19.13 -23.37
C PRO A 124 25.80 -18.29 -22.08
N GLU A 125 26.98 -17.79 -21.68
CA GLU A 125 27.15 -16.97 -20.47
C GLU A 125 26.50 -15.59 -20.62
N GLU A 126 26.78 -14.88 -21.72
CA GLU A 126 26.16 -13.58 -22.01
C GLU A 126 24.63 -13.70 -22.15
N LYS A 127 24.16 -14.79 -22.77
CA LYS A 127 22.72 -15.04 -22.90
C LYS A 127 22.07 -15.24 -21.53
N ALA A 128 22.68 -16.04 -20.66
CA ALA A 128 22.19 -16.26 -19.30
C ALA A 128 22.16 -14.96 -18.48
N GLU A 129 23.15 -14.08 -18.62
CA GLU A 129 23.16 -12.76 -17.96
C GLU A 129 22.02 -11.85 -18.47
N LYS A 130 21.82 -11.78 -19.79
CA LYS A 130 20.70 -11.02 -20.38
C LYS A 130 19.34 -11.57 -19.94
N GLU A 131 19.19 -12.89 -19.90
CA GLU A 131 17.96 -13.56 -19.41
C GLU A 131 17.72 -13.26 -17.93
N ASP A 132 18.75 -13.30 -17.09
CA ASP A 132 18.60 -12.96 -15.67
C ASP A 132 18.19 -11.49 -15.46
N LYS A 133 18.87 -10.57 -16.17
CA LYS A 133 18.50 -9.14 -16.19
C LYS A 133 17.06 -8.96 -16.65
N LEU A 134 16.60 -9.71 -17.65
CA LEU A 134 15.24 -9.63 -18.15
C LEU A 134 14.21 -10.16 -17.14
N ARG A 135 14.49 -11.29 -16.47
CA ARG A 135 13.64 -11.83 -15.39
C ARG A 135 13.45 -10.84 -14.24
N HIS A 136 14.54 -10.20 -13.81
CA HIS A 136 14.48 -9.12 -12.82
C HIS A 136 13.53 -8.02 -13.25
N ARG A 137 13.65 -7.55 -14.49
CA ARG A 137 12.88 -6.40 -14.99
C ARG A 137 11.41 -6.75 -15.20
N PHE A 138 11.10 -7.99 -15.57
CA PHE A 138 9.73 -8.49 -15.52
C PHE A 138 9.16 -8.48 -14.10
N ALA A 139 9.95 -8.88 -13.08
CA ALA A 139 9.52 -8.81 -11.69
C ALA A 139 9.27 -7.37 -11.21
N ASP A 140 10.08 -6.40 -11.63
CA ASP A 140 9.87 -4.97 -11.35
C ASP A 140 8.54 -4.46 -11.93
N VAL A 141 8.31 -4.76 -13.21
CA VAL A 141 7.08 -4.35 -13.90
C VAL A 141 5.86 -5.04 -13.29
N ALA A 142 5.99 -6.30 -12.86
CA ALA A 142 4.94 -7.02 -12.16
C ALA A 142 4.59 -6.36 -10.81
N ARG A 143 5.57 -5.92 -10.01
CA ARG A 143 5.31 -5.11 -8.79
C ARG A 143 4.59 -3.80 -9.12
N CYS A 144 4.96 -3.13 -10.21
CA CYS A 144 4.29 -1.90 -10.66
C CYS A 144 2.82 -2.14 -11.06
N TRP A 145 2.52 -3.26 -11.73
CA TRP A 145 1.16 -3.69 -12.05
C TRP A 145 0.34 -4.08 -10.82
N ALA A 146 0.95 -4.78 -9.85
CA ALA A 146 0.29 -5.10 -8.59
C ALA A 146 -0.07 -3.82 -7.81
N LYS A 147 0.85 -2.85 -7.78
CA LYS A 147 0.62 -1.54 -7.17
C LYS A 147 -0.49 -0.77 -7.88
N TYR A 148 -0.55 -0.82 -9.22
CA TYR A 148 -1.69 -0.28 -9.99
C TYR A 148 -3.02 -0.81 -9.47
N GLY A 149 -3.17 -2.14 -9.37
CA GLY A 149 -4.43 -2.74 -8.93
C GLY A 149 -4.74 -2.47 -7.46
N LEU A 150 -3.73 -2.43 -6.59
CA LEU A 150 -3.89 -2.03 -5.18
C LEU A 150 -4.43 -0.60 -5.05
N PHE A 151 -3.83 0.36 -5.75
CA PHE A 151 -4.29 1.76 -5.73
C PHE A 151 -5.69 1.92 -6.32
N LEU A 152 -6.03 1.14 -7.35
CA LEU A 152 -7.39 1.14 -7.91
C LEU A 152 -8.41 0.65 -6.88
N LEU A 153 -8.11 -0.43 -6.14
CA LEU A 153 -8.98 -0.94 -5.07
C LEU A 153 -9.10 0.06 -3.90
N ILE A 154 -8.00 0.70 -3.48
CA ILE A 154 -8.01 1.73 -2.44
C ILE A 154 -8.90 2.90 -2.86
N ALA A 155 -8.68 3.46 -4.05
CA ALA A 155 -9.47 4.58 -4.55
C ALA A 155 -10.96 4.21 -4.71
N SER A 156 -11.24 2.97 -5.11
CA SER A 156 -12.59 2.43 -5.22
C SER A 156 -13.29 2.35 -3.86
N ARG A 157 -12.60 1.85 -2.83
CA ARG A 157 -13.10 1.78 -1.45
C ARG A 157 -13.37 3.18 -0.89
N GLU A 158 -12.41 4.09 -1.02
CA GLU A 158 -12.56 5.48 -0.56
C GLU A 158 -13.72 6.20 -1.25
N GLN A 159 -13.99 5.89 -2.52
CA GLN A 159 -15.16 6.42 -3.21
C GLN A 159 -16.48 5.92 -2.60
N LEU A 160 -16.53 4.68 -2.13
CA LEU A 160 -17.72 4.14 -1.44
C LEU A 160 -17.91 4.83 -0.07
N ASP A 161 -16.83 5.04 0.69
CA ASP A 161 -16.89 5.73 1.98
C ASP A 161 -17.31 7.20 1.83
N THR A 162 -16.86 7.87 0.76
CA THR A 162 -17.20 9.27 0.46
C THR A 162 -18.60 9.47 -0.12
N LYS A 163 -19.13 8.52 -0.91
CA LYS A 163 -20.55 8.50 -1.29
C LYS A 163 -21.47 8.37 -0.07
N THR A 164 -20.99 7.73 0.99
CA THR A 164 -21.67 7.65 2.29
C THR A 164 -21.56 8.95 3.11
N SER A 165 -20.62 9.84 2.77
CA SER A 165 -20.32 11.10 3.48
C SER A 165 -20.41 12.39 2.64
N GLY A 166 -21.04 12.34 1.46
CA GLY A 166 -21.51 13.52 0.73
C GLY A 166 -20.44 14.40 0.05
N LYS A 167 -19.19 13.95 -0.12
CA LYS A 167 -18.17 14.70 -0.87
C LYS A 167 -17.59 13.88 -2.04
N PRO A 168 -17.95 14.16 -3.30
CA PRO A 168 -17.33 13.49 -4.44
C PRO A 168 -15.92 14.03 -4.65
N ASN A 169 -14.88 13.25 -4.31
CA ASN A 169 -13.54 13.46 -4.86
C ASN A 169 -13.54 12.96 -6.31
N GLY A 170 -13.95 13.84 -7.22
CA GLY A 170 -13.87 13.60 -8.66
C GLY A 170 -12.42 13.53 -9.12
N LEU A 171 -11.86 12.32 -9.22
CA LEU A 171 -10.59 12.08 -9.90
C LEU A 171 -10.76 11.64 -11.37
N GLY A 172 -11.96 11.73 -11.92
CA GLY A 172 -12.23 11.35 -13.30
C GLY A 172 -13.10 12.38 -14.03
N ALA A 173 -12.46 13.33 -14.71
CA ALA A 173 -13.00 13.97 -15.90
C ALA A 173 -11.86 14.75 -16.59
N ASP A 174 -11.56 14.37 -17.83
CA ASP A 174 -10.77 15.15 -18.80
C ASP A 174 -9.25 15.25 -18.64
N LYS A 175 -8.56 14.14 -18.38
CA LYS A 175 -7.12 14.05 -18.67
C LYS A 175 -6.92 13.41 -20.05
N LYS A 176 -6.27 14.14 -20.97
CA LYS A 176 -5.89 13.62 -22.29
C LYS A 176 -5.01 12.38 -22.08
N PRO A 177 -5.19 11.31 -22.87
CA PRO A 177 -4.43 10.09 -22.66
C PRO A 177 -2.94 10.34 -22.98
N HIS A 178 -2.08 10.03 -22.01
CA HIS A 178 -0.62 10.05 -22.13
C HIS A 178 -0.16 8.83 -22.96
N VAL A 179 -0.45 8.85 -24.25
CA VAL A 179 -0.25 7.70 -25.16
C VAL A 179 1.19 7.65 -25.69
N LEU A 180 1.83 6.49 -25.55
CA LEU A 180 3.16 6.20 -26.10
C LEU A 180 3.08 5.25 -27.31
N ILE A 181 2.58 4.02 -27.12
CA ILE A 181 2.53 2.99 -28.18
C ILE A 181 1.08 2.63 -28.49
N LYS A 182 0.68 2.73 -29.76
CA LYS A 182 -0.65 2.26 -30.22
C LYS A 182 -0.47 0.99 -31.03
N SER A 183 -0.66 -0.17 -30.40
CA SER A 183 -0.64 -1.47 -31.08
C SER A 183 -1.73 -2.40 -30.52
N PRO A 184 -2.21 -3.39 -31.31
CA PRO A 184 -3.14 -4.40 -30.82
C PRO A 184 -2.62 -5.17 -29.61
N GLU A 185 -1.31 -5.40 -29.53
CA GLU A 185 -0.64 -6.08 -28.42
C GLU A 185 -0.76 -5.28 -27.12
N VAL A 186 -0.56 -3.96 -27.18
CA VAL A 186 -0.74 -3.07 -26.01
C VAL A 186 -2.20 -3.09 -25.56
N SER A 187 -3.17 -2.97 -26.46
CA SER A 187 -4.59 -3.00 -26.10
C SER A 187 -5.02 -4.31 -25.44
N ARG A 188 -4.48 -5.46 -25.87
CA ARG A 188 -4.75 -6.75 -25.20
C ARG A 188 -4.21 -6.80 -23.78
N ILE A 189 -3.04 -6.20 -23.52
CA ILE A 189 -2.49 -6.10 -22.16
C ILE A 189 -3.34 -5.14 -21.32
N GLU A 190 -3.81 -4.04 -21.91
CA GLU A 190 -4.71 -3.12 -21.21
C GLU A 190 -6.04 -3.80 -20.81
N GLU A 191 -6.59 -4.67 -21.64
CA GLU A 191 -7.84 -5.40 -21.37
C GLU A 191 -7.74 -6.36 -20.17
N ASP A 192 -6.53 -6.75 -19.74
CA ASP A 192 -6.33 -7.63 -18.58
C ASP A 192 -6.81 -7.02 -17.25
N ILE A 193 -6.95 -5.70 -17.18
CA ILE A 193 -7.37 -4.99 -15.97
C ILE A 193 -8.10 -3.68 -16.30
N THR A 194 -9.15 -3.38 -15.53
CA THR A 194 -9.92 -2.14 -15.70
C THR A 194 -9.12 -0.89 -15.33
N ASP A 195 -9.44 0.25 -15.96
CA ASP A 195 -9.04 1.60 -15.53
C ASP A 195 -10.15 2.39 -14.83
N LYS A 196 -11.29 1.74 -14.62
CA LYS A 196 -12.44 2.31 -13.91
C LYS A 196 -12.47 1.80 -12.49
N LEU A 197 -12.85 2.69 -11.57
CA LEU A 197 -13.11 2.33 -10.19
C LEU A 197 -14.22 1.28 -10.11
N VAL A 198 -14.07 0.34 -9.18
CA VAL A 198 -14.98 -0.76 -8.94
C VAL A 198 -15.90 -0.42 -7.76
N THR A 199 -17.11 -0.98 -7.74
CA THR A 199 -18.13 -0.60 -6.74
C THR A 199 -18.60 -1.74 -5.87
N ASP A 200 -18.23 -2.97 -6.20
CA ASP A 200 -18.68 -4.18 -5.52
C ASP A 200 -17.61 -5.28 -5.58
N PHE A 201 -17.93 -6.40 -4.94
CA PHE A 201 -17.03 -7.56 -4.89
C PHE A 201 -16.74 -8.15 -6.27
N GLU A 202 -17.73 -8.19 -7.16
CA GLU A 202 -17.58 -8.81 -8.49
C GLU A 202 -16.66 -7.98 -9.39
N GLY A 203 -16.68 -6.65 -9.27
CA GLY A 203 -15.71 -5.77 -9.91
C GLY A 203 -14.32 -5.80 -9.26
N ALA A 204 -14.25 -5.85 -7.93
CA ALA A 204 -12.98 -5.85 -7.19
C ALA A 204 -12.19 -7.16 -7.35
N ARG A 205 -12.88 -8.29 -7.47
CA ARG A 205 -12.25 -9.61 -7.53
C ARG A 205 -11.32 -9.81 -8.73
N PRO A 206 -11.68 -9.47 -9.98
CA PRO A 206 -10.76 -9.54 -11.13
C PRO A 206 -9.49 -8.71 -10.94
N VAL A 207 -9.63 -7.48 -10.41
CA VAL A 207 -8.50 -6.60 -10.10
C VAL A 207 -7.58 -7.24 -9.07
N PHE A 208 -8.16 -7.79 -7.99
CA PHE A 208 -7.43 -8.54 -6.98
C PHE A 208 -6.68 -9.74 -7.58
N LEU A 209 -7.34 -10.58 -8.37
CA LEU A 209 -6.76 -11.81 -8.91
C LEU A 209 -5.58 -11.50 -9.84
N LYS A 210 -5.71 -10.49 -10.69
CA LYS A 210 -4.62 -10.07 -11.59
C LYS A 210 -3.46 -9.48 -10.80
N SER A 211 -3.74 -8.62 -9.82
CA SER A 211 -2.74 -8.04 -8.90
C SER A 211 -1.99 -9.11 -8.10
N GLN A 212 -2.71 -10.08 -7.57
CA GLN A 212 -2.13 -11.21 -6.87
C GLN A 212 -1.23 -12.03 -7.79
N LYS A 213 -1.66 -12.30 -9.03
CA LYS A 213 -0.83 -13.02 -10.00
C LYS A 213 0.50 -12.29 -10.24
N TRP A 214 0.47 -10.98 -10.46
CA TRP A 214 1.71 -10.22 -10.65
C TRP A 214 2.62 -10.21 -9.43
N LEU A 215 2.07 -10.23 -8.20
CA LEU A 215 2.88 -10.39 -6.99
C LEU A 215 3.49 -11.79 -6.89
N GLU A 216 2.76 -12.84 -7.30
CA GLU A 216 3.32 -14.20 -7.36
C GLU A 216 4.43 -14.30 -8.43
N ASP A 217 4.25 -13.66 -9.59
CA ASP A 217 5.27 -13.58 -10.64
C ASP A 217 6.53 -12.84 -10.12
N ALA A 218 6.36 -11.73 -9.40
CA ALA A 218 7.47 -11.00 -8.79
C ALA A 218 8.17 -11.82 -7.70
N LYS A 219 7.41 -12.52 -6.85
CA LYS A 219 7.92 -13.37 -5.76
C LYS A 219 8.74 -14.55 -6.26
N ALA A 220 8.51 -15.00 -7.50
CA ALA A 220 9.32 -16.05 -8.13
C ALA A 220 10.77 -15.62 -8.37
N TYR A 221 11.02 -14.32 -8.58
CA TYR A 221 12.38 -13.74 -8.68
C TYR A 221 12.88 -13.23 -7.31
N TYR A 222 12.06 -12.45 -6.62
CA TYR A 222 12.36 -11.88 -5.32
C TYR A 222 12.14 -12.90 -4.20
N THR A 223 13.00 -13.92 -4.13
CA THR A 223 12.90 -14.97 -3.10
C THR A 223 13.38 -14.47 -1.74
N LEU A 224 12.90 -15.09 -0.65
CA LEU A 224 13.38 -14.77 0.70
C LEU A 224 14.89 -14.96 0.86
N LYS A 225 15.49 -15.90 0.11
CA LYS A 225 16.91 -16.23 0.21
C LYS A 225 17.80 -15.17 -0.44
N ASP A 226 17.42 -14.74 -1.64
CA ASP A 226 18.26 -13.89 -2.48
C ASP A 226 17.90 -12.40 -2.31
N HIS A 227 16.63 -12.11 -2.00
CA HIS A 227 16.06 -10.76 -1.95
C HIS A 227 15.08 -10.61 -0.77
N ALA A 228 15.56 -10.83 0.47
CA ALA A 228 14.70 -10.89 1.65
C ALA A 228 13.81 -9.64 1.85
N THR A 229 14.34 -8.44 1.65
CA THR A 229 13.57 -7.19 1.80
C THR A 229 12.41 -7.13 0.81
N ASP A 230 12.69 -7.31 -0.49
CA ASP A 230 11.67 -7.29 -1.55
C ASP A 230 10.63 -8.40 -1.37
N TYR A 231 11.07 -9.60 -0.96
CA TYR A 231 10.16 -10.71 -0.64
C TYR A 231 9.16 -10.31 0.44
N ILE A 232 9.63 -9.71 1.55
CA ILE A 232 8.76 -9.32 2.65
C ILE A 232 7.79 -8.21 2.22
N GLU A 233 8.27 -7.23 1.45
CA GLU A 233 7.42 -6.17 0.89
C GLU A 233 6.31 -6.75 0.01
N ILE A 234 6.63 -7.71 -0.85
CA ILE A 234 5.64 -8.42 -1.68
C ILE A 234 4.59 -9.12 -0.81
N ILE A 235 4.99 -9.79 0.28
CA ILE A 235 4.03 -10.42 1.19
C ILE A 235 3.11 -9.39 1.86
N GLN A 236 3.66 -8.24 2.29
CA GLN A 236 2.85 -7.14 2.84
C GLN A 236 1.88 -6.57 1.77
N GLU A 237 2.31 -6.47 0.51
CA GLU A 237 1.45 -6.05 -0.60
C GLU A 237 0.32 -7.04 -0.88
N ILE A 238 0.58 -8.36 -0.86
CA ILE A 238 -0.47 -9.39 -0.96
C ILE A 238 -1.46 -9.25 0.21
N SER A 239 -0.97 -9.01 1.42
CA SER A 239 -1.82 -8.78 2.60
C SER A 239 -2.71 -7.54 2.44
N LYS A 240 -2.16 -6.44 1.92
CA LYS A 240 -2.91 -5.22 1.59
C LYS A 240 -3.98 -5.48 0.53
N LEU A 241 -3.67 -6.23 -0.53
CA LEU A 241 -4.68 -6.62 -1.54
C LEU A 241 -5.86 -7.38 -0.92
N TYR A 242 -5.60 -8.33 -0.02
CA TYR A 242 -6.66 -9.03 0.70
C TYR A 242 -7.48 -8.10 1.60
N ARG A 243 -6.83 -7.11 2.24
CA ARG A 243 -7.53 -6.10 3.04
C ARG A 243 -8.50 -5.30 2.18
N GLU A 244 -8.02 -4.80 1.03
CA GLU A 244 -8.86 -3.99 0.15
C GLU A 244 -10.01 -4.81 -0.46
N LEU A 245 -9.76 -6.06 -0.88
CA LEU A 245 -10.83 -6.94 -1.36
C LEU A 245 -11.89 -7.23 -0.28
N ALA A 246 -11.46 -7.43 0.98
CA ALA A 246 -12.37 -7.72 2.10
C ALA A 246 -13.35 -6.56 2.39
N SER A 247 -13.01 -5.33 2.01
CA SER A 247 -13.92 -4.18 2.12
C SER A 247 -15.16 -4.32 1.21
N PHE A 248 -15.02 -4.96 0.05
CA PHE A 248 -16.11 -5.18 -0.91
C PHE A 248 -16.91 -6.46 -0.66
N GLU A 249 -16.38 -7.40 0.10
CA GLU A 249 -17.02 -8.69 0.38
C GLU A 249 -18.26 -8.51 1.28
N PRO A 250 -19.47 -8.96 0.92
CA PRO A 250 -20.63 -8.86 1.81
C PRO A 250 -20.64 -9.93 2.90
N ALA A 251 -20.11 -11.13 2.65
CA ALA A 251 -20.25 -12.26 3.57
C ALA A 251 -19.17 -12.26 4.68
N PRO A 252 -19.54 -12.17 5.97
CA PRO A 252 -18.59 -12.12 7.08
C PRO A 252 -17.65 -13.34 7.16
N ASP A 253 -18.13 -14.53 6.80
CA ASP A 253 -17.33 -15.75 6.79
C ASP A 253 -16.23 -15.71 5.72
N ARG A 254 -16.52 -15.12 4.55
CA ARG A 254 -15.56 -14.96 3.46
C ARG A 254 -14.53 -13.89 3.83
N LYS A 255 -14.94 -12.78 4.46
CA LYS A 255 -14.01 -11.80 5.05
C LYS A 255 -13.06 -12.46 6.05
N CYS A 256 -13.58 -13.25 6.99
CA CYS A 256 -12.77 -13.97 7.96
C CYS A 256 -11.71 -14.86 7.30
N LYS A 257 -12.05 -15.55 6.19
CA LYS A 257 -11.08 -16.36 5.43
C LYS A 257 -9.98 -15.51 4.79
N MET A 258 -10.32 -14.34 4.26
CA MET A 258 -9.34 -13.38 3.72
C MET A 258 -8.40 -12.86 4.81
N HIS A 259 -8.93 -12.42 5.95
CA HIS A 259 -8.11 -12.01 7.11
C HIS A 259 -7.26 -13.15 7.65
N LYS A 260 -7.76 -14.39 7.63
CA LYS A 260 -6.99 -15.57 8.03
C LYS A 260 -5.80 -15.81 7.10
N ARG A 261 -5.97 -15.63 5.79
CA ARG A 261 -4.87 -15.72 4.82
C ARG A 261 -3.80 -14.66 5.09
N ARG A 262 -4.21 -13.42 5.40
CA ARG A 262 -3.29 -12.33 5.80
C ARG A 262 -2.46 -12.70 7.03
N ILE A 263 -3.13 -13.21 8.08
CA ILE A 263 -2.47 -13.69 9.30
C ILE A 263 -1.43 -14.77 8.98
N ASP A 264 -1.79 -15.78 8.19
CA ASP A 264 -0.90 -16.91 7.89
C ASP A 264 0.39 -16.45 7.21
N MET A 265 0.27 -15.58 6.21
CA MET A 265 1.43 -15.05 5.49
C MET A 265 2.34 -14.22 6.41
N HIS A 266 1.78 -13.38 7.27
CA HIS A 266 2.53 -12.56 8.21
C HIS A 266 3.21 -13.39 9.32
N GLU A 267 2.52 -14.38 9.87
CA GLU A 267 3.09 -15.28 10.88
C GLU A 267 4.22 -16.14 10.28
N GLU A 268 4.15 -16.50 9.01
CA GLU A 268 5.22 -17.21 8.30
C GLU A 268 6.47 -16.31 8.16
N VAL A 269 6.30 -15.06 7.75
CA VAL A 269 7.42 -14.10 7.66
C VAL A 269 8.12 -13.91 9.01
N LEU A 270 7.36 -13.74 10.11
CA LEU A 270 7.95 -13.56 11.44
C LEU A 270 8.69 -14.79 11.96
N LYS A 271 8.43 -16.00 11.42
CA LYS A 271 9.16 -17.22 11.79
C LYS A 271 10.50 -17.32 11.08
N GLU A 272 10.57 -16.88 9.83
CA GLU A 272 11.75 -17.05 8.97
C GLU A 272 12.72 -15.87 9.06
N VAL A 273 12.23 -14.67 9.36
CA VAL A 273 13.04 -13.44 9.32
C VAL A 273 13.72 -13.17 10.66
N ASN A 274 15.02 -12.83 10.63
CA ASN A 274 15.78 -12.48 11.82
C ASN A 274 15.45 -11.05 12.31
N PRO A 275 14.86 -10.87 13.51
CA PRO A 275 14.46 -9.55 14.01
C PRO A 275 15.62 -8.57 14.25
N ARG A 276 16.87 -9.04 14.32
CA ARG A 276 18.04 -8.16 14.49
C ARG A 276 18.33 -7.31 13.25
N TYR A 277 18.12 -7.88 12.07
CA TYR A 277 18.40 -7.20 10.79
C TYR A 277 17.16 -6.50 10.22
N TYR A 278 15.97 -7.03 10.51
CA TYR A 278 14.71 -6.58 9.91
C TYR A 278 13.72 -6.01 10.93
N LEU A 279 14.22 -5.44 12.03
CA LEU A 279 13.38 -5.00 13.17
C LEU A 279 12.23 -4.08 12.76
N GLY A 280 12.49 -3.13 11.86
CA GLY A 280 11.46 -2.20 11.38
C GLY A 280 10.29 -2.91 10.70
N VAL A 281 10.59 -3.90 9.85
CA VAL A 281 9.57 -4.69 9.15
C VAL A 281 8.87 -5.65 10.10
N CYS A 282 9.61 -6.29 11.02
CA CYS A 282 8.99 -7.12 12.07
C CYS A 282 8.00 -6.30 12.91
N ARG A 283 8.34 -5.06 13.26
CA ARG A 283 7.45 -4.12 13.97
C ARG A 283 6.16 -3.85 13.19
N GLN A 284 6.28 -3.53 11.90
CA GLN A 284 5.11 -3.32 11.03
C GLN A 284 4.22 -4.56 10.98
N ILE A 285 4.81 -5.74 10.73
CA ILE A 285 4.05 -7.00 10.65
C ILE A 285 3.37 -7.36 11.97
N MET A 286 4.04 -7.16 13.11
CA MET A 286 3.44 -7.37 14.43
C MET A 286 2.25 -6.44 14.67
N PHE A 287 2.37 -5.17 14.31
CA PHE A 287 1.28 -4.21 14.43
C PHE A 287 0.11 -4.60 13.50
N GLU A 288 0.39 -4.89 12.24
CA GLU A 288 -0.62 -5.33 11.27
C GLU A 288 -1.31 -6.63 11.71
N LEU A 289 -0.59 -7.60 12.31
CA LEU A 289 -1.20 -8.79 12.88
C LEU A 289 -2.20 -8.44 13.99
N GLY A 290 -1.85 -7.50 14.87
CA GLY A 290 -2.75 -6.97 15.89
C GLY A 290 -4.04 -6.40 15.27
N GLU A 291 -3.92 -5.63 14.19
CA GLU A 291 -5.07 -5.05 13.47
C GLU A 291 -5.94 -6.15 12.83
N VAL A 292 -5.34 -7.09 12.11
CA VAL A 292 -6.09 -8.15 11.42
C VAL A 292 -6.81 -9.09 12.38
N TYR A 293 -6.18 -9.44 13.51
CA TYR A 293 -6.84 -10.20 14.55
C TYR A 293 -8.00 -9.40 15.16
N SER A 294 -7.87 -8.07 15.34
CA SER A 294 -8.93 -7.19 15.84
C SER A 294 -10.11 -7.05 14.88
N GLU A 295 -9.86 -6.97 13.57
CA GLU A 295 -10.87 -7.00 12.51
C GLU A 295 -11.64 -8.32 12.53
N MET A 296 -10.92 -9.45 12.56
CA MET A 296 -11.52 -10.78 12.61
C MET A 296 -12.32 -11.02 13.89
N MET A 297 -11.84 -10.49 15.02
CA MET A 297 -12.57 -10.50 16.29
C MET A 297 -13.90 -9.77 16.15
N SER A 298 -13.89 -8.56 15.59
CA SER A 298 -15.10 -7.73 15.44
C SER A 298 -16.16 -8.42 14.58
N LEU A 299 -15.74 -9.04 13.47
CA LEU A 299 -16.65 -9.84 12.61
C LEU A 299 -17.28 -11.01 13.36
N LYS A 300 -16.51 -11.68 14.22
CA LYS A 300 -17.01 -12.83 14.99
C LYS A 300 -17.89 -12.44 16.16
N LEU A 301 -17.56 -11.35 16.85
CA LEU A 301 -18.42 -10.79 17.89
C LEU A 301 -19.79 -10.40 17.33
N ALA A 302 -19.81 -9.73 16.17
CA ALA A 302 -21.06 -9.33 15.52
C ALA A 302 -21.94 -10.53 15.09
N ALA A 303 -21.34 -11.70 14.90
CA ALA A 303 -22.06 -12.94 14.57
C ALA A 303 -22.55 -13.72 15.80
N LEU A 304 -22.21 -13.31 17.02
CA LEU A 304 -22.69 -13.97 18.23
C LEU A 304 -24.15 -13.61 18.52
N PRO A 305 -24.97 -14.55 19.01
CA PRO A 305 -26.33 -14.23 19.45
C PRO A 305 -26.29 -13.37 20.72
N PRO A 306 -27.27 -12.47 20.95
CA PRO A 306 -27.28 -11.56 22.10
C PRO A 306 -27.20 -12.24 23.49
N ALA A 307 -27.73 -13.46 23.61
CA ALA A 307 -27.72 -14.24 24.85
C ALA A 307 -26.72 -15.42 24.79
N VAL A 308 -25.57 -15.23 24.11
CA VAL A 308 -24.55 -16.27 23.99
C VAL A 308 -23.96 -16.62 25.36
N SER A 309 -23.87 -17.92 25.66
CA SER A 309 -23.18 -18.40 26.87
C SER A 309 -21.66 -18.11 26.75
N PRO A 310 -21.02 -17.57 27.82
CA PRO A 310 -19.58 -17.37 27.87
C PRO A 310 -18.76 -18.66 27.64
N GLN A 311 -19.33 -19.82 27.99
CA GLN A 311 -18.69 -21.12 27.83
C GLN A 311 -18.78 -21.68 26.40
N SER A 312 -19.56 -21.02 25.53
CA SER A 312 -19.79 -21.51 24.17
C SER A 312 -18.47 -21.61 23.37
N PRO A 313 -18.35 -22.59 22.46
CA PRO A 313 -17.18 -22.71 21.58
C PRO A 313 -16.92 -21.44 20.75
N ALA A 314 -17.97 -20.71 20.39
CA ALA A 314 -17.87 -19.47 19.63
C ALA A 314 -17.20 -18.35 20.45
N VAL A 315 -17.60 -18.18 21.71
CA VAL A 315 -16.96 -17.21 22.64
C VAL A 315 -15.50 -17.58 22.90
N LYS A 316 -15.20 -18.86 23.16
CA LYS A 316 -13.80 -19.32 23.34
C LYS A 316 -12.93 -18.97 22.14
N LYS A 317 -13.46 -19.12 20.92
CA LYS A 317 -12.77 -18.76 19.69
C LYS A 317 -12.53 -17.26 19.58
N VAL A 318 -13.52 -16.43 19.94
CA VAL A 318 -13.36 -14.96 19.99
C VAL A 318 -12.29 -14.57 21.00
N ASN A 319 -12.35 -15.07 22.23
CA ASN A 319 -11.36 -14.74 23.27
C ASN A 319 -9.95 -15.19 22.86
N THR A 320 -9.81 -16.32 22.15
CA THR A 320 -8.51 -16.75 21.59
C THR A 320 -7.96 -15.77 20.55
N ILE A 321 -8.83 -15.21 19.71
CA ILE A 321 -8.45 -14.20 18.71
C ILE A 321 -8.04 -12.89 19.41
N ILE A 322 -8.78 -12.48 20.46
CA ILE A 322 -8.42 -11.32 21.29
C ILE A 322 -7.04 -11.51 21.91
N ASP A 323 -6.79 -12.64 22.55
CA ASP A 323 -5.51 -12.98 23.18
C ASP A 323 -4.35 -12.93 22.16
N LYS A 324 -4.56 -13.43 20.94
CA LYS A 324 -3.58 -13.27 19.86
C LYS A 324 -3.35 -11.83 19.44
N ALA A 325 -4.39 -11.02 19.28
CA ALA A 325 -4.26 -9.59 18.96
C ALA A 325 -3.44 -8.86 20.04
N ILE A 326 -3.78 -9.07 21.32
CA ILE A 326 -3.06 -8.49 22.47
C ILE A 326 -1.59 -8.91 22.45
N ARG A 327 -1.30 -10.20 22.22
CA ARG A 327 0.08 -10.69 22.14
C ARG A 327 0.88 -9.99 21.04
N HIS A 328 0.31 -9.80 19.85
CA HIS A 328 1.04 -9.15 18.75
C HIS A 328 1.31 -7.66 19.02
N TYR A 329 0.33 -6.90 19.52
CA TYR A 329 0.56 -5.52 19.94
C TYR A 329 1.57 -5.42 21.09
N THR A 330 1.50 -6.32 22.06
CA THR A 330 2.44 -6.37 23.18
C THR A 330 3.85 -6.68 22.71
N SER A 331 4.02 -7.66 21.81
CA SER A 331 5.31 -7.97 21.19
C SER A 331 5.88 -6.77 20.42
N PHE A 332 5.03 -6.05 19.68
CA PHE A 332 5.42 -4.79 19.03
C PHE A 332 5.94 -3.77 20.06
N ILE A 333 5.17 -3.46 21.11
CA ILE A 333 5.58 -2.52 22.17
C ILE A 333 6.90 -2.95 22.82
N ASN A 334 7.07 -4.26 23.06
CA ASN A 334 8.28 -4.80 23.67
C ASN A 334 9.54 -4.58 22.81
N THR A 335 9.41 -4.46 21.49
CA THR A 335 10.56 -4.12 20.64
C THR A 335 11.05 -2.68 20.81
N VAL A 336 10.25 -1.81 21.42
CA VAL A 336 10.58 -0.39 21.64
C VAL A 336 11.18 -0.16 23.02
N ARG A 337 11.02 -1.12 23.94
CA ARG A 337 11.57 -1.03 25.29
C ARG A 337 13.09 -1.04 25.27
N ASP A 338 13.68 -0.29 26.20
CA ASP A 338 15.10 -0.29 26.47
C ASP A 338 15.56 -1.62 27.13
N PRO A 339 16.88 -1.85 27.31
CA PRO A 339 17.39 -3.03 28.01
C PRO A 339 16.89 -3.18 29.46
N GLY A 340 16.41 -2.11 30.09
CA GLY A 340 15.78 -2.11 31.40
C GLY A 340 14.28 -2.44 31.37
N GLY A 341 13.72 -2.72 30.19
CA GLY A 341 12.31 -3.04 29.99
C GLY A 341 11.38 -1.83 30.04
N LYS A 342 11.90 -0.60 30.01
CA LYS A 342 11.11 0.63 30.04
C LYS A 342 10.94 1.20 28.64
N LEU A 343 9.81 1.87 28.39
CA LEU A 343 9.65 2.63 27.16
C LEU A 343 10.49 3.91 27.27
N PRO A 344 11.18 4.32 26.19
CA PRO A 344 11.90 5.59 26.16
C PRO A 344 10.91 6.75 26.31
N GLU A 345 11.33 7.79 27.02
CA GLU A 345 10.58 9.03 27.20
C GLU A 345 11.51 10.21 26.85
N PRO A 346 11.29 10.89 25.71
CA PRO A 346 10.21 10.70 24.74
C PRO A 346 10.34 9.42 23.89
N LEU A 347 9.22 8.91 23.39
CA LEU A 347 9.20 7.88 22.35
C LEU A 347 9.82 8.42 21.05
N PRO A 348 10.51 7.59 20.24
CA PRO A 348 10.99 7.99 18.91
C PRO A 348 9.84 8.49 18.04
N GLU A 349 10.08 9.53 17.24
CA GLU A 349 9.06 10.22 16.44
C GLU A 349 8.28 9.26 15.51
N ASP A 350 8.98 8.32 14.88
CA ASP A 350 8.43 7.30 13.99
C ASP A 350 7.62 6.20 14.72
N LEU A 351 7.79 6.08 16.04
CA LEU A 351 7.18 5.04 16.88
C LEU A 351 6.18 5.59 17.91
N ALA A 352 6.15 6.90 18.15
CA ALA A 352 5.29 7.53 19.13
C ALA A 352 3.82 7.20 18.87
N ARG A 353 3.30 7.50 17.67
CA ARG A 353 1.91 7.20 17.31
C ARG A 353 1.62 5.69 17.36
N PRO A 354 2.38 4.80 16.67
CA PRO A 354 2.11 3.36 16.73
C PRO A 354 2.10 2.78 18.14
N VAL A 355 3.01 3.19 19.05
CA VAL A 355 3.03 2.69 20.43
C VAL A 355 1.78 3.13 21.20
N LEU A 356 1.41 4.40 21.13
CA LEU A 356 0.24 4.92 21.85
C LEU A 356 -1.06 4.29 21.32
N VAL A 357 -1.18 4.13 20.00
CA VAL A 357 -2.32 3.44 19.38
C VAL A 357 -2.33 1.94 19.70
N ALA A 358 -1.18 1.27 19.84
CA ALA A 358 -1.14 -0.12 20.30
C ALA A 358 -1.71 -0.25 21.73
N HIS A 359 -1.38 0.67 22.64
CA HIS A 359 -1.98 0.71 23.98
C HIS A 359 -3.50 0.92 23.92
N PHE A 360 -3.98 1.84 23.07
CA PHE A 360 -5.41 2.01 22.81
C PHE A 360 -6.09 0.71 22.39
N TYR A 361 -5.54 0.02 21.38
CA TYR A 361 -6.12 -1.20 20.87
C TYR A 361 -6.09 -2.34 21.89
N ILE A 362 -5.00 -2.48 22.66
CA ILE A 362 -4.95 -3.47 23.75
C ILE A 362 -6.04 -3.19 24.80
N GLY A 363 -6.22 -1.93 25.22
CA GLY A 363 -7.28 -1.58 26.17
C GLY A 363 -8.67 -1.92 25.65
N ARG A 364 -8.97 -1.60 24.38
CA ARG A 364 -10.22 -1.98 23.72
C ARG A 364 -10.41 -3.50 23.65
N LEU A 365 -9.35 -4.24 23.34
CA LEU A 365 -9.35 -5.69 23.25
C LEU A 365 -9.69 -6.34 24.60
N TYR A 366 -9.07 -5.89 25.70
CA TYR A 366 -9.42 -6.36 27.04
C TYR A 366 -10.89 -6.12 27.38
N SER A 367 -11.42 -4.93 27.09
CA SER A 367 -12.83 -4.61 27.35
C SER A 367 -13.81 -5.44 26.51
N SER A 368 -13.34 -6.05 25.43
CA SER A 368 -14.13 -6.88 24.51
C SER A 368 -14.11 -8.37 24.87
N ILE A 369 -13.31 -8.79 25.86
CA ILE A 369 -13.29 -10.19 26.32
C ILE A 369 -14.64 -10.51 26.97
N ILE A 370 -15.26 -11.61 26.54
CA ILE A 370 -16.48 -12.14 27.16
C ILE A 370 -16.03 -13.10 28.26
N ALA A 371 -16.01 -12.60 29.49
CA ALA A 371 -15.62 -13.39 30.66
C ALA A 371 -16.75 -14.31 31.13
N GLN A 372 -16.37 -15.41 31.79
CA GLN A 372 -17.33 -16.31 32.42
C GLN A 372 -17.75 -15.78 33.80
N GLU A 373 -16.78 -15.35 34.59
CA GLU A 373 -17.00 -14.91 35.96
C GLU A 373 -16.91 -13.37 36.07
N PRO A 374 -17.73 -12.72 36.93
CA PRO A 374 -17.64 -11.27 37.14
C PRO A 374 -16.23 -10.79 37.54
N ARG A 375 -15.48 -11.61 38.27
CA ARG A 375 -14.10 -11.30 38.70
C ARG A 375 -13.13 -11.22 37.52
N GLU A 376 -13.28 -12.09 36.53
CA GLU A 376 -12.47 -12.07 35.31
C GLU A 376 -12.79 -10.82 34.49
N GLN A 377 -14.07 -10.48 34.36
CA GLN A 377 -14.49 -9.26 33.66
C GLN A 377 -13.97 -8.00 34.36
N PHE A 378 -13.98 -7.97 35.70
CA PHE A 378 -13.40 -6.88 36.48
C PHE A 378 -11.90 -6.73 36.17
N ALA A 379 -11.14 -7.83 36.17
CA ALA A 379 -9.72 -7.81 35.84
C ALA A 379 -9.45 -7.31 34.41
N ASN A 380 -10.32 -7.66 33.45
CA ASN A 380 -10.23 -7.15 32.08
C ASN A 380 -10.44 -5.63 32.02
N PHE A 381 -11.42 -5.09 32.76
CA PHE A 381 -11.64 -3.64 32.81
C PHE A 381 -10.52 -2.88 33.52
N GLU A 382 -9.91 -3.45 34.56
CA GLU A 382 -8.69 -2.89 35.16
C GLU A 382 -7.55 -2.83 34.15
N LYS A 383 -7.34 -3.88 33.35
CA LYS A 383 -6.37 -3.87 32.25
C LYS A 383 -6.69 -2.81 31.20
N THR A 384 -7.95 -2.66 30.80
CA THR A 384 -8.38 -1.56 29.91
C THR A 384 -8.00 -0.20 30.48
N LYS A 385 -8.29 0.02 31.77
CA LYS A 385 -7.98 1.27 32.47
C LYS A 385 -6.48 1.54 32.50
N GLU A 386 -5.67 0.55 32.89
CA GLU A 386 -4.20 0.66 32.91
C GLU A 386 -3.64 1.14 31.56
N HIS A 387 -4.11 0.58 30.45
CA HIS A 387 -3.62 0.96 29.11
C HIS A 387 -4.07 2.35 28.68
N TYR A 388 -5.29 2.77 29.01
CA TYR A 388 -5.79 4.11 28.67
C TYR A 388 -5.15 5.19 29.53
N GLU A 389 -5.01 4.96 30.84
CA GLU A 389 -4.33 5.86 31.76
C GLU A 389 -2.86 6.03 31.38
N PHE A 390 -2.18 4.96 30.92
CA PHE A 390 -0.82 5.06 30.40
C PHE A 390 -0.72 6.09 29.26
N VAL A 391 -1.62 6.05 28.27
CA VAL A 391 -1.58 6.97 27.11
C VAL A 391 -1.88 8.40 27.54
N GLN A 392 -2.91 8.60 28.38
CA GLN A 392 -3.25 9.93 28.90
C GLN A 392 -2.09 10.54 29.69
N GLU A 393 -1.49 9.76 30.58
CA GLU A 393 -0.41 10.23 31.43
C GLU A 393 0.88 10.46 30.62
N TYR A 394 1.18 9.62 29.63
CA TYR A 394 2.28 9.86 28.70
C TYR A 394 2.11 11.19 27.95
N CYS A 395 0.93 11.46 27.38
CA CYS A 395 0.69 12.69 26.62
C CYS A 395 0.74 13.95 27.51
N LYS A 396 0.38 13.86 28.81
CA LYS A 396 0.58 14.97 29.75
C LYS A 396 2.06 15.28 29.99
N ARG A 397 2.92 14.25 30.03
CA ARG A 397 4.36 14.41 30.21
C ARG A 397 5.08 14.82 28.92
N VAL A 398 4.56 14.38 27.77
CA VAL A 398 5.11 14.65 26.44
C VAL A 398 4.03 15.26 25.53
N PRO A 399 3.67 16.56 25.71
CA PRO A 399 2.55 17.19 25.02
C PRO A 399 2.70 17.27 23.49
N GLU A 400 3.94 17.25 22.96
CA GLU A 400 4.15 17.24 21.50
C GLU A 400 3.51 16.03 20.80
N HIS A 401 3.36 14.91 21.51
CA HIS A 401 2.78 13.69 20.97
C HIS A 401 1.26 13.60 21.11
N GLU A 402 0.61 14.51 21.84
CA GLU A 402 -0.85 14.49 22.06
C GLU A 402 -1.61 14.58 20.73
N GLN A 403 -1.15 15.43 19.81
CA GLN A 403 -1.80 15.63 18.51
C GLN A 403 -1.77 14.38 17.62
N LEU A 404 -0.85 13.44 17.88
CA LEU A 404 -0.73 12.20 17.11
C LEU A 404 -1.88 11.21 17.38
N VAL A 405 -2.53 11.34 18.54
CA VAL A 405 -3.55 10.40 19.05
C VAL A 405 -4.77 11.12 19.63
N LYS A 406 -5.08 12.32 19.13
CA LYS A 406 -6.15 13.17 19.66
C LYS A 406 -7.52 12.49 19.67
N ASP A 407 -7.86 11.82 18.56
CA ASP A 407 -9.15 11.14 18.42
C ASP A 407 -9.24 9.94 19.38
N GLU A 408 -8.16 9.16 19.50
CA GLU A 408 -8.07 8.05 20.44
C GLU A 408 -8.15 8.53 21.90
N LEU A 409 -7.47 9.64 22.25
CA LEU A 409 -7.50 10.24 23.58
C LEU A 409 -8.91 10.68 24.00
N GLN A 410 -9.68 11.27 23.06
CA GLN A 410 -11.06 11.62 23.31
C GLN A 410 -11.89 10.37 23.66
N ILE A 411 -11.79 9.31 22.85
CA ILE A 411 -12.50 8.05 23.07
C ILE A 411 -12.09 7.41 24.41
N MET A 412 -10.79 7.38 24.72
CA MET A 412 -10.30 6.87 26.01
C MET A 412 -10.88 7.64 27.18
N GLY A 413 -10.92 8.98 27.10
CA GLY A 413 -11.48 9.83 28.14
C GLY A 413 -12.94 9.52 28.43
N GLU A 414 -13.76 9.39 27.38
CA GLU A 414 -15.16 9.00 27.50
C GLU A 414 -15.32 7.60 28.11
N LEU A 415 -14.52 6.62 27.65
CA LEU A 415 -14.58 5.25 28.17
C LEU A 415 -14.12 5.15 29.64
N LEU A 416 -13.07 5.89 30.03
CA LEU A 416 -12.58 5.92 31.41
C LEU A 416 -13.62 6.46 32.40
N GLN A 417 -14.49 7.37 31.97
CA GLN A 417 -15.59 7.86 32.81
C GLN A 417 -16.67 6.79 33.06
N LEU A 418 -16.85 5.86 32.11
CA LEU A 418 -17.85 4.80 32.20
C LEU A 418 -17.38 3.57 32.99
N ILE A 419 -16.06 3.32 33.02
CA ILE A 419 -15.48 2.13 33.67
C ILE A 419 -15.81 2.05 35.18
N PRO A 420 -15.65 3.10 36.00
CA PRO A 420 -15.93 3.03 37.43
C PRO A 420 -17.37 2.60 37.75
N ALA A 421 -18.36 3.14 37.03
CA ALA A 421 -19.76 2.78 37.20
C ALA A 421 -20.00 1.30 36.85
N LYS A 422 -19.39 0.81 35.76
CA LYS A 422 -19.46 -0.61 35.39
C LYS A 422 -18.83 -1.49 36.46
N LEU A 423 -17.63 -1.16 36.95
CA LEU A 423 -16.94 -1.92 37.99
C LEU A 423 -17.76 -1.99 39.30
N GLN A 424 -18.34 -0.87 39.73
CA GLN A 424 -19.20 -0.80 40.91
C GLN A 424 -20.47 -1.66 40.77
N GLN A 425 -21.13 -1.61 39.61
CA GLN A 425 -22.28 -2.45 39.31
C GLN A 425 -21.91 -3.94 39.44
N MET A 426 -20.78 -4.35 38.85
CA MET A 426 -20.33 -5.75 38.93
C MET A 426 -19.99 -6.19 40.35
N MET A 427 -19.38 -5.34 41.17
CA MET A 427 -19.15 -5.62 42.58
C MET A 427 -20.46 -5.82 43.35
N SER A 428 -21.47 -4.97 43.10
CA SER A 428 -22.76 -5.07 43.77
C SER A 428 -23.53 -6.34 43.41
N THR A 429 -23.36 -6.87 42.19
CA THR A 429 -24.01 -8.11 41.74
C THR A 429 -23.28 -9.38 42.20
N THR A 430 -22.03 -9.28 42.64
CA THR A 430 -21.23 -10.43 43.12
C THR A 430 -21.33 -10.63 44.65
N LEU A 431 -21.92 -9.66 45.37
CA LEU A 431 -22.11 -9.68 46.83
C LEU A 431 -23.49 -10.21 47.27
N TYR A 432 -24.33 -10.59 46.32
CA TYR A 432 -25.57 -11.34 46.50
C TYR A 432 -25.46 -12.65 45.73
#